data_AF-A0A9D7C6T2-F1
#
_entry.id   AF-A0A9D7C6T2-F1
#
_cell.length_a   1.000
_cell.length_b   1.000
_cell.length_c   1.000
_cell.angle_alpha   90.00
_cell.angle_beta   90.00
_cell.angle_gamma   90.00
#
_symmetry.space_group_name_H-M   'P 1'
#
loop_
_entity.id
_entity.type
_entity.pdbx_description
1 polymer ?
#
loop_
_entity_poly.entity_id
_entity_poly.type
_entity_poly.pdbx_seq_one_letter_code
_entity_poly.pdbx_strand_id
1 'polypeptide(L)'
;MRKHLLLAIMLLHGIIVVAQTRQITGTVSDKAGNEPLIGVTVVLKGTQTAGITDDFGIYYLQVPATGGTLIFSYVGYETQMIDFTNQPVINISLSNTQQLLKEVVVVGYGTQIKTEVTGSISAVEGEDLARAPVVSIEQALQGKAAGVFVETGNGKVGSAIKVRIRGSSSVTASNEPLYVVDGIPINTKAINDEVNLSINPLNDIDFNNIESVSILKDASAAAIYGSRGANGVVLITTKRGKEGKPKVTLDYQQGWSKPTHLREFMNTEQYVGFFEQAAINGGKYDFANGISGYDSEQEAIDDYLVDVYKQFDRNSGWADWETNEVSTDWQSLAFQKATSRDVNASVSGGTEQLRYFIAGGYTQQDGILINNYMNRASVQINMDSKLSEKFDLGISTMMSRSLNNDVPNDNFLNLLCK
;
A
#
# COMPACT_ATOMS: atom_id res chain seq x y z
N MET A 1 60.84 5.23 65.05
CA MET A 1 61.34 4.74 63.74
C MET A 1 61.01 3.26 63.43
N ARG A 2 60.87 2.35 64.42
CA ARG A 2 60.55 0.91 64.13
C ARG A 2 59.11 0.58 63.73
N LYS A 3 58.11 1.43 64.06
CA LYS A 3 56.69 1.18 63.73
C LYS A 3 56.29 1.60 62.30
N HIS A 4 56.99 2.57 61.70
CA HIS A 4 56.72 3.01 60.32
C HIS A 4 57.37 2.13 59.26
N LEU A 5 58.42 1.36 59.63
CA LEU A 5 59.08 0.42 58.74
C LEU A 5 58.21 -0.83 58.47
N LEU A 6 57.44 -1.28 59.47
CA LEU A 6 56.51 -2.41 59.32
C LEU A 6 55.28 -2.06 58.45
N LEU A 7 54.81 -0.81 58.51
CA LEU A 7 53.70 -0.34 57.66
C LEU A 7 54.12 -0.21 56.19
N ALA A 8 55.38 0.18 55.93
CA ALA A 8 55.94 0.26 54.58
C ALA A 8 56.18 -1.12 53.94
N ILE A 9 56.48 -2.15 54.74
CA ILE A 9 56.68 -3.53 54.26
C ILE A 9 55.33 -4.25 54.02
N MET A 10 54.27 -3.88 54.74
CA MET A 10 52.91 -4.42 54.51
C MET A 10 52.24 -3.83 53.27
N LEU A 11 52.60 -2.61 52.84
CA LEU A 11 52.11 -1.99 51.61
C LEU A 11 52.82 -2.48 50.33
N LEU A 12 53.96 -3.16 50.45
CA LEU A 12 54.67 -3.77 49.31
C LEU A 12 54.23 -5.21 48.98
N HIS A 13 53.30 -5.79 49.76
CA HIS A 13 52.71 -7.11 49.49
C HIS A 13 51.36 -7.01 48.76
N GLY A 14 51.16 -5.93 48.00
CA GLY A 14 50.12 -5.87 46.98
C GLY A 14 50.37 -6.97 45.95
N ILE A 15 49.69 -8.09 46.15
CA ILE A 15 49.75 -9.29 45.31
C ILE A 15 49.52 -8.84 43.87
N ILE A 16 50.58 -8.87 43.06
CA ILE A 16 50.45 -8.86 41.61
C ILE A 16 49.82 -10.23 41.29
N VAL A 17 48.49 -10.28 41.30
CA VAL A 17 47.77 -11.39 40.68
C VAL A 17 48.06 -11.27 39.20
N VAL A 18 49.14 -11.92 38.76
CA VAL A 18 49.34 -12.20 37.35
C VAL A 18 48.19 -13.13 36.97
N ALA A 19 47.15 -12.57 36.37
CA ALA A 19 46.17 -13.39 35.67
C ALA A 19 46.95 -14.22 34.66
N GLN A 20 47.01 -15.54 34.85
CA GLN A 20 47.64 -16.43 33.88
C GLN A 20 46.82 -16.32 32.60
N THR A 21 47.34 -15.57 31.64
CA THR A 21 46.82 -15.53 30.28
C THR A 21 47.39 -16.72 29.53
N ARG A 22 46.55 -17.33 28.71
CA ARG A 22 46.92 -18.42 27.81
C ARG A 22 46.44 -18.10 26.41
N GLN A 23 47.18 -18.57 25.43
CA GLN A 23 46.83 -18.38 24.03
C GLN A 23 45.88 -19.47 23.58
N ILE A 24 44.75 -19.08 23.02
CA ILE A 24 43.87 -19.96 22.23
C ILE A 24 44.11 -19.67 20.76
N THR A 25 44.11 -20.74 19.98
CA THR A 25 44.26 -20.70 18.53
C THR A 25 43.11 -21.43 17.86
N GLY A 26 42.90 -21.24 16.56
CA GLY A 26 41.89 -21.98 15.83
C GLY A 26 41.69 -21.45 14.42
N THR A 27 40.94 -22.20 13.61
CA THR A 27 40.54 -21.82 12.26
C THR A 27 39.06 -21.51 12.19
N VAL A 28 38.69 -20.44 11.50
CA VAL A 28 37.31 -20.14 11.14
C VAL A 28 37.10 -20.42 9.66
N SER A 29 36.05 -21.16 9.33
CA SER A 29 35.71 -21.58 7.95
C SER A 29 34.24 -21.35 7.65
N ASP A 30 33.87 -21.34 6.37
CA ASP A 30 32.48 -21.37 5.94
C ASP A 30 31.92 -22.79 6.05
N LYS A 31 30.74 -22.94 6.65
CA LYS A 31 30.04 -24.21 6.79
C LYS A 31 29.58 -24.81 5.45
N ALA A 32 29.33 -23.98 4.43
CA ALA A 32 28.88 -24.47 3.13
C ALA A 32 30.05 -24.94 2.23
N GLY A 33 31.17 -24.22 2.23
CA GLY A 33 32.32 -24.52 1.37
C GLY A 33 33.55 -25.15 2.03
N ASN A 34 33.62 -25.20 3.36
CA ASN A 34 34.86 -25.48 4.13
C ASN A 34 36.04 -24.55 3.76
N GLU A 35 35.75 -23.39 3.15
CA GLU A 35 36.77 -22.40 2.81
C GLU A 35 37.17 -21.60 4.05
N PRO A 36 38.46 -21.29 4.25
CA PRO A 36 38.90 -20.45 5.36
C PRO A 36 38.35 -19.03 5.24
N LEU A 37 37.85 -18.48 6.35
CA LEU A 37 37.30 -17.14 6.40
C LEU A 37 38.33 -16.13 6.92
N ILE A 38 38.79 -15.26 6.03
CA ILE A 38 39.65 -14.12 6.32
C ILE A 38 38.86 -12.95 6.95
N GLY A 39 39.41 -12.33 8.00
CA GLY A 39 38.84 -11.11 8.58
C GLY A 39 37.69 -11.31 9.58
N VAL A 40 37.45 -12.53 10.07
CA VAL A 40 36.48 -12.81 11.13
C VAL A 40 36.96 -12.18 12.42
N THR A 41 36.09 -11.40 13.08
CA THR A 41 36.40 -10.80 14.38
C THR A 41 36.09 -11.80 15.49
N VAL A 42 37.07 -12.07 16.36
CA VAL A 42 36.96 -13.00 17.50
C VAL A 42 37.14 -12.20 18.80
N VAL A 43 36.11 -12.14 19.63
CA VAL A 43 36.13 -11.33 20.87
C VAL A 43 35.87 -12.20 22.09
N LEU A 44 36.63 -11.99 23.17
CA LEU A 44 36.30 -12.56 24.48
C LEU A 44 35.18 -11.72 25.13
N LYS A 45 34.01 -12.35 25.33
CA LYS A 45 32.80 -11.71 25.85
C LYS A 45 33.07 -10.97 27.16
N GLY A 46 32.66 -9.71 27.23
CA GLY A 46 32.81 -8.85 28.41
C GLY A 46 34.20 -8.19 28.55
N THR A 47 35.08 -8.33 27.56
CA THR A 47 36.41 -7.69 27.54
C THR A 47 36.66 -6.95 26.23
N GLN A 48 37.72 -6.12 26.18
CA GLN A 48 38.20 -5.51 24.94
C GLN A 48 39.21 -6.41 24.19
N THR A 49 39.41 -7.66 24.65
CA THR A 49 40.35 -8.58 24.03
C THR A 49 39.74 -9.15 22.76
N ALA A 50 40.32 -8.79 21.61
CA ALA A 50 39.87 -9.20 20.29
C ALA A 50 41.04 -9.65 19.41
N GLY A 51 40.73 -10.51 18.45
CA GLY A 51 41.62 -10.97 17.39
C GLY A 51 40.87 -11.02 16.07
N ILE A 52 41.61 -11.10 14.96
CA ILE A 52 41.05 -11.19 13.61
C ILE A 52 41.70 -12.40 12.94
N THR A 53 40.95 -13.15 12.12
CA THR A 53 41.52 -14.25 11.34
C THR A 53 42.36 -13.75 10.17
N ASP A 54 43.46 -14.45 9.89
CA ASP A 54 44.36 -14.20 8.77
C ASP A 54 43.85 -14.78 7.43
N ASP A 55 44.68 -14.70 6.38
CA ASP A 55 44.41 -15.20 5.03
C ASP A 55 44.11 -16.72 4.97
N PHE A 56 44.52 -17.47 6.00
CA PHE A 56 44.26 -18.90 6.14
C PHE A 56 43.12 -19.19 7.13
N GLY A 57 42.40 -18.16 7.58
CA GLY A 57 41.31 -18.28 8.54
C GLY A 57 41.78 -18.56 9.98
N ILE A 58 43.07 -18.45 10.28
CA ILE A 58 43.64 -18.75 11.59
C ILE A 58 43.56 -17.51 12.48
N TYR A 59 43.14 -17.68 13.73
CA TYR A 59 43.18 -16.62 14.75
C TYR A 59 44.04 -17.03 15.96
N TYR A 60 44.53 -16.01 16.66
CA TYR A 60 45.27 -16.12 17.90
C TYR A 60 44.70 -15.14 18.92
N LEU A 61 44.28 -15.61 20.10
CA LEU A 61 43.71 -14.75 21.13
C LEU A 61 44.26 -15.10 22.52
N GLN A 62 44.69 -14.09 23.26
CA GLN A 62 45.11 -14.24 24.66
C GLN A 62 43.89 -14.17 25.57
N VAL A 63 43.63 -15.22 26.34
CA VAL A 63 42.46 -15.32 27.21
C VAL A 63 42.85 -15.70 28.64
N PRO A 64 42.03 -15.38 29.66
CA PRO A 64 42.26 -15.86 31.02
C PRO A 64 42.23 -17.39 31.13
N ALA A 65 43.01 -17.95 32.05
CA ALA A 65 43.03 -19.39 32.34
C ALA A 65 41.70 -19.95 32.89
N THR A 66 40.80 -19.11 33.37
CA THR A 66 39.53 -19.49 34.03
C THR A 66 38.41 -19.90 33.06
N GLY A 67 38.65 -19.85 31.75
CA GLY A 67 37.62 -20.07 30.73
C GLY A 67 36.79 -18.80 30.44
N GLY A 68 35.90 -18.87 29.46
CA GLY A 68 35.03 -17.76 29.03
C GLY A 68 34.24 -18.09 27.78
N THR A 69 33.61 -17.08 27.18
CA THR A 69 32.85 -17.21 25.92
C THR A 69 33.55 -16.41 24.81
N LEU A 70 33.86 -17.04 23.68
CA LEU A 70 34.32 -16.38 22.47
C LEU A 70 33.12 -16.06 21.57
N ILE A 71 33.12 -14.87 20.99
CA ILE A 71 32.14 -14.40 20.02
C ILE A 71 32.83 -14.25 18.67
N PHE A 72 32.34 -14.95 17.66
CA PHE A 72 32.81 -14.90 16.28
C PHE A 72 31.80 -14.12 15.45
N SER A 73 32.23 -13.00 14.84
CA SER A 73 31.38 -12.18 13.98
C SER A 73 32.06 -11.88 12.65
N TYR A 74 31.27 -11.95 11.57
CA TYR A 74 31.72 -11.66 10.23
C TYR A 74 30.54 -11.13 9.40
N VAL A 75 30.81 -10.16 8.52
CA VAL A 75 29.75 -9.52 7.73
C VAL A 75 29.12 -10.55 6.79
N GLY A 76 27.79 -10.70 6.87
CA GLY A 76 27.05 -11.69 6.07
C GLY A 76 26.99 -13.10 6.67
N TYR A 77 27.43 -13.30 7.91
CA TYR A 77 27.37 -14.59 8.62
C TYR A 77 26.68 -14.48 9.99
N GLU A 78 26.12 -15.58 10.48
CA GLU A 78 25.52 -15.67 11.81
C GLU A 78 26.61 -15.57 12.88
N THR A 79 26.38 -14.73 13.90
CA THR A 79 27.32 -14.58 15.02
C THR A 79 27.27 -15.82 15.89
N GLN A 80 28.40 -16.50 16.07
CA GLN A 80 28.49 -17.72 16.87
C GLN A 80 29.17 -17.45 18.21
N MET A 81 28.61 -17.99 19.29
CA MET A 81 29.19 -17.91 20.64
C MET A 81 29.61 -19.29 21.11
N ILE A 82 30.84 -19.42 21.61
CA ILE A 82 31.41 -20.69 22.05
C ILE A 82 32.05 -20.52 23.41
N ASP A 83 31.59 -21.33 24.38
CA ASP A 83 32.21 -21.41 25.69
C ASP A 83 33.46 -22.29 25.64
N PHE A 84 34.52 -21.84 26.31
CA PHE A 84 35.75 -22.59 26.47
C PHE A 84 36.16 -22.63 27.94
N THR A 85 36.76 -23.75 28.34
CA THR A 85 37.33 -23.90 29.68
C THR A 85 38.83 -24.14 29.56
N ASN A 86 39.24 -25.33 29.09
CA ASN A 86 40.65 -25.73 29.01
C ASN A 86 41.16 -26.04 27.59
N GLN A 87 40.35 -25.83 26.55
CA GLN A 87 40.72 -26.14 25.17
C GLN A 87 41.78 -25.13 24.65
N PRO A 88 42.91 -25.60 24.06
CA PRO A 88 43.92 -24.72 23.45
C PRO A 88 43.65 -24.40 21.98
N VAL A 89 42.84 -25.22 21.30
CA VAL A 89 42.47 -25.07 19.88
C VAL A 89 40.95 -25.13 19.76
N ILE A 90 40.33 -24.17 19.08
CA ILE A 90 38.89 -24.11 18.84
C ILE A 90 38.64 -23.75 17.36
N ASN A 91 38.21 -24.73 16.58
CA ASN A 91 37.87 -24.53 15.17
C ASN A 91 36.36 -24.32 15.02
N ILE A 92 35.97 -23.36 14.18
CA ILE A 92 34.58 -22.95 14.00
C ILE A 92 34.21 -22.86 12.52
N SER A 93 33.00 -23.29 12.20
CA SER A 93 32.38 -23.13 10.89
C SER A 93 31.20 -22.15 10.99
N LEU A 94 31.33 -20.95 10.44
CA LEU A 94 30.25 -19.96 10.44
C LEU A 94 29.21 -20.30 9.36
N SER A 95 27.94 -20.04 9.67
CA SER A 95 26.84 -20.22 8.72
C SER A 95 26.53 -18.88 8.06
N ASN A 96 26.45 -18.86 6.72
CA ASN A 96 26.12 -17.65 5.96
C ASN A 96 24.67 -17.21 6.24
N THR A 97 24.45 -15.90 6.40
CA THR A 97 23.14 -15.28 6.70
C THR A 97 22.26 -15.13 5.45
N GLN A 98 22.67 -15.59 4.26
CA GLN A 98 21.83 -15.65 3.06
C GLN A 98 20.71 -16.69 3.22
N GLN A 99 19.74 -16.41 4.08
CA GLN A 99 18.38 -16.88 3.90
C GLN A 99 17.79 -16.08 2.73
N LEU A 100 17.83 -16.66 1.53
CA LEU A 100 16.84 -16.29 0.51
C LEU A 100 15.48 -16.64 1.11
N LEU A 101 14.76 -15.63 1.61
CA LEU A 101 13.39 -15.78 2.06
C LEU A 101 12.59 -16.31 0.87
N LYS A 102 12.15 -17.57 0.97
CA LYS A 102 11.25 -18.15 -0.01
C LYS A 102 9.93 -17.37 0.08
N GLU A 103 9.59 -16.65 -0.98
CA GLU A 103 8.31 -15.95 -1.08
C GLU A 103 7.18 -16.98 -0.97
N VAL A 104 6.34 -16.82 0.05
CA VAL A 104 5.22 -17.72 0.32
C VAL A 104 3.96 -17.08 -0.21
N VAL A 105 3.24 -17.80 -1.05
CA VAL A 105 1.98 -17.35 -1.66
C VAL A 105 0.84 -18.14 -1.04
N VAL A 106 -0.28 -17.45 -0.79
CA VAL A 106 -1.49 -18.10 -0.30
C VAL A 106 -2.25 -18.70 -1.46
N VAL A 107 -2.52 -20.01 -1.40
CA VAL A 107 -3.26 -20.76 -2.41
C VAL A 107 -4.45 -21.42 -1.74
N GLY A 108 -5.65 -20.89 -2.00
CA GLY A 108 -6.87 -21.40 -1.37
C GLY A 108 -6.83 -21.25 0.15
N TYR A 109 -6.78 -22.39 0.86
CA TYR A 109 -6.74 -22.46 2.33
C TYR A 109 -5.34 -22.73 2.91
N GLY A 110 -4.29 -22.75 2.07
CA GLY A 110 -2.92 -23.06 2.51
C GLY A 110 -1.88 -22.08 1.98
N THR A 111 -0.66 -22.22 2.47
CA THR A 111 0.51 -21.49 1.99
C THR A 111 1.40 -22.42 1.18
N GLN A 112 1.88 -21.96 0.03
CA GLN A 112 2.86 -22.69 -0.79
C GLN A 112 4.02 -21.78 -1.16
N ILE A 113 5.20 -22.37 -1.32
CA ILE A 113 6.36 -21.64 -1.83
C ILE A 113 6.09 -21.30 -3.29
N LYS A 114 6.29 -20.04 -3.69
CA LYS A 114 6.00 -19.53 -5.05
C LYS A 114 6.58 -20.40 -6.17
N THR A 115 7.77 -20.98 -5.98
CA THR A 115 8.43 -21.84 -6.98
C THR A 115 7.82 -23.23 -7.12
N GLU A 116 7.04 -23.69 -6.15
CA GLU A 116 6.41 -25.01 -6.15
C GLU A 116 4.99 -24.98 -6.74
N VAL A 117 4.43 -23.78 -6.96
CA VAL A 117 3.10 -23.64 -7.54
C VAL A 117 3.17 -23.76 -9.06
N THR A 118 2.50 -24.80 -9.60
CA THR A 118 2.44 -25.05 -11.05
C THR A 118 1.43 -24.16 -11.79
N GLY A 119 0.64 -23.36 -11.07
CA GLY A 119 -0.37 -22.46 -11.63
C GLY A 119 0.11 -21.02 -11.78
N SER A 120 -0.47 -20.25 -12.70
CA SER A 120 -0.19 -18.82 -12.89
C SER A 120 -0.79 -18.00 -11.75
N ILE A 121 0.07 -17.63 -10.80
CA ILE A 121 -0.27 -16.76 -9.68
C ILE A 121 0.60 -15.51 -9.74
N SER A 122 -0.01 -14.35 -9.51
CA SER A 122 0.74 -13.12 -9.20
C SER A 122 0.51 -12.72 -7.77
N ALA A 123 1.59 -12.53 -7.03
CA ALA A 123 1.57 -11.96 -5.69
C ALA A 123 2.03 -10.49 -5.76
N VAL A 124 1.36 -9.64 -5.00
CA VAL A 124 1.73 -8.24 -4.76
C VAL A 124 1.88 -8.08 -3.25
N GLU A 125 3.03 -7.59 -2.82
CA GLU A 125 3.33 -7.39 -1.39
C GLU A 125 2.60 -6.16 -0.84
N GLY A 126 2.20 -6.23 0.44
CA GLY A 126 1.46 -5.17 1.11
C GLY A 126 2.21 -3.83 1.19
N GLU A 127 3.55 -3.87 1.25
CA GLU A 127 4.38 -2.66 1.22
C GLU A 127 4.27 -1.91 -0.11
N ASP A 128 4.14 -2.61 -1.23
CA ASP A 128 3.95 -1.99 -2.54
C ASP A 128 2.56 -1.36 -2.68
N LEU A 129 1.56 -1.95 -2.02
CA LEU A 129 0.20 -1.42 -1.97
C LEU A 129 0.12 -0.18 -1.09
N ALA A 130 0.75 -0.20 0.09
CA ALA A 130 0.75 0.92 1.03
C ALA A 130 1.55 2.14 0.53
N ARG A 131 2.51 1.94 -0.39
CA ARG A 131 3.27 3.03 -1.03
C ARG A 131 2.58 3.63 -2.24
N ALA A 132 1.54 2.99 -2.78
CA ALA A 132 0.83 3.49 -3.94
C ALA A 132 -0.03 4.70 -3.53
N PRO A 133 0.08 5.86 -4.21
CA PRO A 133 -0.70 7.06 -3.90
C PRO A 133 -2.11 6.95 -4.51
N VAL A 134 -2.80 5.87 -4.18
CA VAL A 134 -4.08 5.48 -4.76
C VAL A 134 -5.10 5.24 -3.67
N VAL A 135 -6.37 5.25 -4.07
CA VAL A 135 -7.48 5.42 -3.14
C VAL A 135 -8.23 4.11 -2.89
N SER A 136 -7.77 3.04 -3.52
CA SER A 136 -8.37 1.70 -3.56
C SER A 136 -7.28 0.64 -3.77
N ILE A 137 -7.50 -0.59 -3.28
CA ILE A 137 -6.60 -1.74 -3.51
C ILE A 137 -6.49 -2.00 -5.00
N GLU A 138 -7.60 -1.93 -5.72
CA GLU A 138 -7.71 -2.26 -7.13
C GLU A 138 -6.86 -1.35 -7.99
N GLN A 139 -6.85 -0.04 -7.71
CA GLN A 139 -5.92 0.88 -8.36
C GLN A 139 -4.46 0.56 -8.01
N ALA A 140 -4.17 0.15 -6.78
CA ALA A 140 -2.81 -0.23 -6.38
C ALA A 140 -2.33 -1.48 -7.12
N LEU A 141 -3.24 -2.39 -7.51
CA LEU A 141 -2.94 -3.56 -8.32
C LEU A 141 -2.71 -3.24 -9.80
N GLN A 142 -3.11 -2.05 -10.26
CA GLN A 142 -2.99 -1.65 -11.66
C GLN A 142 -1.51 -1.65 -12.10
N GLY A 143 -1.20 -2.48 -13.09
CA GLY A 143 0.17 -2.63 -13.61
C GLY A 143 1.13 -3.38 -12.68
N LYS A 144 0.72 -3.79 -11.47
CA LYS A 144 1.52 -4.59 -10.54
C LYS A 144 1.37 -6.10 -10.78
N ALA A 145 0.30 -6.53 -11.44
CA ALA A 145 0.08 -7.94 -11.78
C ALA A 145 -0.21 -8.12 -13.28
N ALA A 146 0.56 -9.01 -13.93
CA ALA A 146 0.41 -9.28 -15.36
C ALA A 146 -0.97 -9.90 -15.68
N GLY A 147 -1.64 -9.43 -16.74
CA GLY A 147 -2.94 -9.96 -17.15
C GLY A 147 -4.09 -9.60 -16.20
N VAL A 148 -3.89 -8.62 -15.32
CA VAL A 148 -4.94 -8.00 -14.49
C VAL A 148 -5.24 -6.64 -15.09
N PHE A 149 -6.48 -6.46 -15.53
CA PHE A 149 -6.97 -5.20 -16.07
C PHE A 149 -7.90 -4.55 -15.05
N VAL A 150 -7.61 -3.30 -14.71
CA VAL A 150 -8.37 -2.52 -13.74
C VAL A 150 -9.08 -1.41 -14.52
N GLU A 151 -10.40 -1.44 -14.50
CA GLU A 151 -11.28 -0.51 -15.20
C GLU A 151 -11.88 0.45 -14.17
N THR A 152 -11.34 1.66 -14.10
CA THR A 152 -11.89 2.77 -13.30
C THR A 152 -12.98 3.46 -14.11
N GLY A 153 -14.24 3.40 -13.65
CA GLY A 153 -15.37 3.99 -14.38
C GLY A 153 -15.39 5.51 -14.35
N ASN A 154 -14.92 6.13 -13.27
CA ASN A 154 -14.83 7.57 -13.09
C ASN A 154 -13.79 7.94 -12.02
N GLY A 155 -13.60 9.24 -11.78
CA GLY A 155 -12.68 9.77 -10.77
C GLY A 155 -13.33 10.06 -9.41
N LYS A 156 -14.51 9.51 -9.12
CA LYS A 156 -15.20 9.77 -7.85
C LYS A 156 -14.58 8.94 -6.74
N VAL A 157 -14.56 9.53 -5.55
CA VAL A 157 -14.11 8.83 -4.35
C VAL A 157 -15.10 7.72 -4.00
N GLY A 158 -14.58 6.55 -3.62
CA GLY A 158 -15.39 5.41 -3.18
C GLY A 158 -16.18 4.70 -4.28
N SER A 159 -16.01 5.06 -5.56
CA SER A 159 -16.66 4.37 -6.68
C SER A 159 -16.15 2.95 -6.88
N ALA A 160 -17.03 2.05 -7.35
CA ALA A 160 -16.65 0.69 -7.74
C ALA A 160 -15.62 0.69 -8.87
N ILE A 161 -14.55 -0.07 -8.65
CA ILE A 161 -13.51 -0.32 -9.64
C ILE A 161 -13.64 -1.75 -10.10
N LYS A 162 -13.77 -1.94 -11.41
CA LYS A 162 -13.97 -3.27 -11.98
C LYS A 162 -12.62 -3.89 -12.28
N VAL A 163 -12.32 -5.03 -11.66
CA VAL A 163 -11.13 -5.83 -11.96
C VAL A 163 -11.51 -6.95 -12.92
N ARG A 164 -10.66 -7.18 -13.92
CA ARG A 164 -10.78 -8.29 -14.87
C ARG A 164 -9.47 -9.05 -14.91
N ILE A 165 -9.53 -10.37 -14.76
CA ILE A 165 -8.36 -11.24 -14.85
C ILE A 165 -8.42 -11.96 -16.20
N ARG A 166 -7.40 -11.75 -17.04
CA ARG A 166 -7.28 -12.32 -18.40
C ARG A 166 -8.44 -11.95 -19.34
N GLY A 167 -8.99 -10.75 -19.19
CA GLY A 167 -10.02 -10.21 -20.08
C GLY A 167 -11.44 -10.57 -19.66
N SER A 168 -12.38 -10.50 -20.59
CA SER A 168 -13.80 -10.78 -20.34
C SER A 168 -14.11 -12.25 -20.65
N SER A 169 -14.51 -13.01 -19.64
CA SER A 169 -14.86 -14.44 -19.73
C SER A 169 -16.31 -14.67 -20.18
N SER A 170 -17.19 -13.67 -20.03
CA SER A 170 -18.59 -13.72 -20.40
C SER A 170 -19.07 -12.46 -21.10
N VAL A 171 -20.06 -12.62 -21.98
CA VAL A 171 -20.74 -11.51 -22.67
C VAL A 171 -21.95 -11.02 -21.87
N THR A 172 -22.59 -11.91 -21.11
CA THR A 172 -23.88 -11.64 -20.44
C THR A 172 -23.82 -11.76 -18.91
N ALA A 173 -22.81 -12.45 -18.36
CA ALA A 173 -22.62 -12.59 -16.92
C ALA A 173 -21.56 -11.59 -16.39
N SER A 174 -21.51 -11.43 -15.06
CA SER A 174 -20.44 -10.65 -14.44
C SER A 174 -19.07 -11.28 -14.72
N ASN A 175 -18.10 -10.42 -15.03
CA ASN A 175 -16.70 -10.78 -15.28
C ASN A 175 -15.78 -10.40 -14.10
N GLU A 176 -16.36 -10.01 -12.96
CA GLU A 176 -15.58 -9.70 -11.76
C GLU A 176 -15.02 -10.99 -11.14
N PRO A 177 -13.79 -10.93 -10.57
CA PRO A 177 -13.22 -12.06 -9.85
C PRO A 177 -13.90 -12.28 -8.50
N LEU A 178 -13.68 -13.45 -7.93
CA LEU A 178 -14.03 -13.68 -6.53
C LEU A 178 -12.97 -13.03 -5.63
N TYR A 179 -13.39 -12.14 -4.73
CA TYR A 179 -12.52 -11.60 -3.70
C TYR A 179 -12.64 -12.46 -2.43
N VAL A 180 -11.49 -12.81 -1.85
CA VAL A 180 -11.39 -13.64 -0.64
C VAL A 180 -10.46 -12.96 0.33
N VAL A 181 -10.93 -12.65 1.54
CA VAL A 181 -10.15 -12.01 2.59
C VAL A 181 -9.96 -13.01 3.71
N ASP A 182 -8.70 -13.36 4.01
CA ASP A 182 -8.33 -14.34 5.05
C ASP A 182 -9.14 -15.66 4.97
N GLY A 183 -9.42 -16.11 3.74
CA GLY A 183 -10.16 -17.35 3.46
C GLY A 183 -11.69 -17.20 3.37
N ILE A 184 -12.24 -16.03 3.68
CA ILE A 184 -13.68 -15.75 3.62
C ILE A 184 -14.00 -15.01 2.31
N PRO A 185 -14.85 -15.56 1.43
CA PRO A 185 -15.29 -14.86 0.23
C PRO A 185 -16.17 -13.66 0.59
N ILE A 186 -15.85 -12.49 0.05
CA ILE A 186 -16.67 -11.29 0.22
C ILE A 186 -17.67 -11.16 -0.94
N ASN A 187 -18.88 -10.69 -0.63
CA ASN A 187 -19.90 -10.46 -1.64
C ASN A 187 -19.79 -9.03 -2.17
N THR A 188 -19.73 -8.88 -3.49
CA THR A 188 -19.63 -7.58 -4.17
C THR A 188 -21.00 -6.98 -4.50
N LYS A 189 -22.09 -7.70 -4.23
CA LYS A 189 -23.46 -7.24 -4.52
C LYS A 189 -23.98 -6.32 -3.41
N ALA A 190 -24.44 -5.13 -3.81
CA ALA A 190 -25.15 -4.21 -2.94
C ALA A 190 -26.36 -4.88 -2.28
N ILE A 191 -26.39 -4.87 -0.94
CA ILE A 191 -27.53 -5.32 -0.15
C ILE A 191 -28.46 -4.10 -0.06
N ASN A 192 -29.50 -4.07 -0.89
CA ASN A 192 -30.54 -3.02 -0.98
C ASN A 192 -30.13 -1.77 -1.76
N ASP A 193 -30.25 -1.81 -3.08
CA ASP A 193 -30.16 -0.59 -3.87
C ASP A 193 -31.27 -0.48 -4.93
N GLU A 194 -32.27 0.36 -4.64
CA GLU A 194 -33.23 0.86 -5.64
C GLU A 194 -32.56 1.80 -6.65
N VAL A 195 -31.32 2.25 -6.40
CA VAL A 195 -30.60 3.33 -7.12
C VAL A 195 -29.39 2.81 -7.92
N ASN A 196 -29.10 1.51 -7.93
CA ASN A 196 -28.00 0.92 -8.73
C ASN A 196 -26.60 1.53 -8.48
N LEU A 197 -26.30 2.02 -7.28
CA LEU A 197 -24.95 2.42 -6.90
C LEU A 197 -24.08 1.17 -6.71
N SER A 198 -23.11 1.02 -7.61
CA SER A 198 -22.08 0.00 -7.47
C SER A 198 -21.16 0.39 -6.32
N ILE A 199 -21.34 -0.22 -5.15
CA ILE A 199 -20.42 -0.07 -4.01
C ILE A 199 -19.24 -1.04 -4.15
N ASN A 200 -18.03 -0.52 -3.94
CA ASN A 200 -16.84 -1.35 -3.91
C ASN A 200 -16.74 -2.10 -2.56
N PRO A 201 -16.77 -3.44 -2.54
CA PRO A 201 -16.65 -4.22 -1.30
C PRO A 201 -15.27 -4.10 -0.64
N LEU A 202 -14.24 -3.68 -1.38
CA LEU A 202 -12.90 -3.46 -0.86
C LEU A 202 -12.71 -2.07 -0.23
N ASN A 203 -13.66 -1.15 -0.41
CA ASN A 203 -13.59 0.17 0.25
C ASN A 203 -13.62 0.06 1.77
N ASP A 204 -14.20 -1.01 2.32
CA ASP A 204 -14.27 -1.20 3.76
C ASP A 204 -12.96 -1.74 4.35
N ILE A 205 -12.00 -2.17 3.51
CA ILE A 205 -10.71 -2.76 3.90
C ILE A 205 -9.60 -1.72 3.87
N ASP A 206 -8.91 -1.57 4.99
CA ASP A 206 -7.72 -0.72 5.10
C ASP A 206 -6.51 -1.37 4.41
N PHE A 207 -5.87 -0.65 3.49
CA PHE A 207 -4.74 -1.17 2.69
C PHE A 207 -3.48 -1.34 3.54
N ASN A 208 -3.30 -0.52 4.57
CA ASN A 208 -2.16 -0.61 5.47
C ASN A 208 -2.14 -1.91 6.27
N ASN A 209 -3.28 -2.58 6.35
CA ASN A 209 -3.47 -3.82 7.09
C ASN A 209 -3.27 -5.08 6.23
N ILE A 210 -2.97 -4.92 4.93
CA ILE A 210 -2.72 -6.02 4.00
C ILE A 210 -1.26 -6.47 4.11
N GLU A 211 -1.03 -7.77 4.28
CA GLU A 211 0.30 -8.38 4.15
C GLU A 211 0.59 -8.67 2.68
N SER A 212 -0.36 -9.26 1.96
CA SER A 212 -0.20 -9.57 0.54
C SER A 212 -1.52 -9.73 -0.21
N VAL A 213 -1.47 -9.56 -1.53
CA VAL A 213 -2.56 -9.86 -2.46
C VAL A 213 -2.08 -10.88 -3.49
N SER A 214 -2.72 -12.05 -3.49
CA SER A 214 -2.42 -13.15 -4.42
C SER A 214 -3.55 -13.32 -5.43
N ILE A 215 -3.23 -13.29 -6.71
CA ILE A 215 -4.19 -13.32 -7.81
C ILE A 215 -4.05 -14.66 -8.54
N LEU A 216 -5.05 -15.52 -8.40
CA LEU A 216 -5.16 -16.80 -9.08
C LEU A 216 -5.79 -16.60 -10.45
N LYS A 217 -5.02 -16.83 -11.51
CA LYS A 217 -5.43 -16.53 -12.89
C LYS A 217 -5.86 -17.76 -13.69
N ASP A 218 -5.43 -18.93 -13.25
CA ASP A 218 -5.72 -20.20 -13.89
C ASP A 218 -6.86 -20.93 -13.19
N ALA A 219 -7.62 -21.69 -13.98
CA ALA A 219 -8.68 -22.56 -13.49
C ALA A 219 -8.15 -23.61 -12.50
N SER A 220 -6.91 -24.10 -12.66
CA SER A 220 -6.30 -25.07 -11.73
C SER A 220 -6.04 -24.47 -10.36
N ALA A 221 -5.56 -23.22 -10.30
CA ALA A 221 -5.32 -22.51 -9.05
C ALA A 221 -6.65 -22.07 -8.39
N ALA A 222 -7.61 -21.62 -9.18
CA ALA A 222 -8.91 -21.15 -8.71
C ALA A 222 -9.91 -22.29 -8.40
N ALA A 223 -9.64 -23.54 -8.80
CA ALA A 223 -10.55 -24.69 -8.69
C ALA A 223 -11.08 -24.93 -7.26
N ILE A 224 -10.28 -24.59 -6.25
CA ILE A 224 -10.66 -24.71 -4.82
C ILE A 224 -11.91 -23.89 -4.50
N TYR A 225 -12.09 -22.75 -5.18
CA TYR A 225 -13.25 -21.87 -5.01
C TYR A 225 -14.42 -22.21 -5.95
N GLY A 226 -14.30 -23.29 -6.72
CA GLY A 226 -15.33 -23.81 -7.61
C GLY A 226 -15.75 -22.82 -8.70
N SER A 227 -17.03 -22.86 -9.07
CA SER A 227 -17.59 -22.05 -10.16
C SER A 227 -17.50 -20.53 -9.91
N ARG A 228 -17.40 -20.10 -8.64
CA ARG A 228 -17.21 -18.69 -8.28
C ARG A 228 -15.84 -18.16 -8.68
N GLY A 229 -14.83 -19.02 -8.80
CA GLY A 229 -13.49 -18.67 -9.26
C GLY A 229 -13.31 -18.70 -10.79
N ALA A 230 -14.38 -18.86 -11.58
CA ALA A 230 -14.29 -18.97 -13.05
C ALA A 230 -13.66 -17.73 -13.72
N ASN A 231 -13.82 -16.55 -13.10
CA ASN A 231 -13.23 -15.28 -13.54
C ASN A 231 -11.89 -14.97 -12.86
N GLY A 232 -11.29 -15.95 -12.18
CA GLY A 232 -10.13 -15.79 -11.31
C GLY A 232 -10.51 -15.41 -9.88
N VAL A 233 -9.52 -15.46 -8.99
CA VAL A 233 -9.68 -15.21 -7.55
C VAL A 233 -8.61 -14.24 -7.07
N VAL A 234 -9.01 -13.22 -6.33
CA VAL A 234 -8.12 -12.28 -5.64
C VAL A 234 -8.16 -12.62 -4.15
N LEU A 235 -7.07 -13.20 -3.65
CA LEU A 235 -6.87 -13.49 -2.24
C LEU A 235 -6.15 -12.32 -1.59
N ILE A 236 -6.73 -11.81 -0.53
CA ILE A 236 -6.18 -10.76 0.31
C ILE A 236 -5.84 -11.39 1.65
N THR A 237 -4.59 -11.29 2.05
CA THR A 237 -4.10 -11.79 3.34
C THR A 237 -3.74 -10.60 4.20
N THR A 238 -4.29 -10.57 5.42
CA THR A 238 -4.04 -9.46 6.34
C THR A 238 -2.86 -9.72 7.27
N LYS A 239 -2.29 -8.63 7.80
CA LYS A 239 -1.12 -8.67 8.68
C LYS A 239 -1.44 -9.42 9.97
N ARG A 240 -0.59 -10.39 10.32
CA ARG A 240 -0.70 -11.18 11.56
C ARG A 240 0.48 -10.93 12.48
N GLY A 241 0.31 -11.33 13.75
CA GLY A 241 1.35 -11.20 14.77
C GLY A 241 2.59 -12.02 14.41
N LYS A 242 3.78 -11.45 14.63
CA LYS A 242 5.06 -12.12 14.46
C LYS A 242 5.69 -12.33 15.84
N GLU A 243 6.43 -13.42 16.00
CA GLU A 243 7.18 -13.66 17.24
C GLU A 243 8.24 -12.58 17.43
N GLY A 244 8.44 -12.19 18.69
CA GLY A 244 9.45 -11.23 19.08
C GLY A 244 8.88 -10.06 19.85
N LYS A 245 9.75 -9.06 20.04
CA LYS A 245 9.43 -7.88 20.84
C LYS A 245 8.27 -7.10 20.18
N PRO A 246 7.38 -6.50 20.99
CA PRO A 246 6.33 -5.65 20.46
C PRO A 246 6.91 -4.55 19.56
N LYS A 247 6.42 -4.49 18.32
CA LYS A 247 6.69 -3.45 17.34
C LYS A 247 5.45 -2.59 17.19
N VAL A 248 5.60 -1.31 17.46
CA VAL A 248 4.58 -0.28 17.23
C VAL A 248 4.93 0.44 15.93
N THR A 249 3.95 0.61 15.05
CA THR A 249 4.09 1.34 13.79
C THR A 249 3.03 2.44 13.75
N LEU A 250 3.43 3.63 13.30
CA LEU A 250 2.54 4.75 13.06
C LEU A 250 2.82 5.26 11.65
N ASP A 251 1.81 5.20 10.80
CA ASP A 251 1.85 5.64 9.42
C ASP A 251 0.93 6.87 9.27
N TYR A 252 1.47 7.92 8.67
CA TYR A 252 0.74 9.15 8.35
C TYR A 252 1.01 9.54 6.91
N GLN A 253 -0.05 9.66 6.11
CA GLN A 253 0.02 10.09 4.73
C GLN A 253 -0.93 11.27 4.50
N GLN A 254 -0.47 12.22 3.69
CA GLN A 254 -1.28 13.36 3.28
C GLN A 254 -1.03 13.67 1.81
N GLY A 255 -2.12 13.87 1.06
CA GLY A 255 -2.08 14.17 -0.37
C GLY A 255 -3.06 15.28 -0.75
N TRP A 256 -2.88 15.79 -1.97
CA TRP A 256 -3.80 16.72 -2.60
C TRP A 256 -4.02 16.34 -4.06
N SER A 257 -5.24 16.55 -4.55
CA SER A 257 -5.62 16.27 -5.92
C SER A 257 -6.26 17.51 -6.56
N LYS A 258 -6.03 17.69 -7.85
CA LYS A 258 -6.67 18.73 -8.66
C LYS A 258 -7.03 18.16 -10.04
N PRO A 259 -8.03 18.71 -10.74
CA PRO A 259 -8.29 18.36 -12.13
C PRO A 259 -7.03 18.53 -12.97
N THR A 260 -6.69 17.53 -13.78
CA THR A 260 -5.51 17.55 -14.67
C THR A 260 -5.79 18.24 -16.00
N HIS A 261 -7.03 18.14 -16.49
CA HIS A 261 -7.48 18.78 -17.70
C HIS A 261 -8.93 19.22 -17.52
N LEU A 262 -9.17 20.52 -17.72
CA LEU A 262 -10.50 21.12 -17.77
C LEU A 262 -10.83 21.40 -19.23
N ARG A 263 -12.11 21.26 -19.59
CA ARG A 263 -12.53 21.59 -20.95
C ARG A 263 -12.55 23.11 -21.09
N GLU A 264 -12.05 23.62 -22.19
CA GLU A 264 -12.23 25.04 -22.50
C GLU A 264 -13.66 25.26 -22.96
N PHE A 265 -14.37 26.15 -22.29
CA PHE A 265 -15.70 26.60 -22.68
C PHE A 265 -15.59 28.03 -23.23
N MET A 266 -16.49 28.37 -24.14
CA MET A 266 -16.63 29.76 -24.57
C MET A 266 -16.97 30.64 -23.36
N ASN A 267 -16.27 31.76 -23.22
CA ASN A 267 -16.73 32.83 -22.34
C ASN A 267 -17.98 33.51 -22.96
N THR A 268 -18.62 34.43 -22.23
CA THR A 268 -19.86 35.06 -22.70
C THR A 268 -19.68 35.80 -24.03
N GLU A 269 -18.60 36.56 -24.21
CA GLU A 269 -18.31 37.27 -25.47
C GLU A 269 -18.19 36.31 -26.66
N GLN A 270 -17.44 35.21 -26.50
CA GLN A 270 -17.29 34.17 -27.51
C GLN A 270 -18.62 33.46 -27.80
N TYR A 271 -19.42 33.19 -26.76
CA TYR A 271 -20.71 32.54 -26.90
C TYR A 271 -21.71 33.44 -27.65
N VAL A 272 -21.78 34.72 -27.27
CA VAL A 272 -22.59 35.73 -27.95
C VAL A 272 -22.18 35.87 -29.40
N GLY A 273 -20.90 36.15 -29.66
CA GLY A 273 -20.40 36.33 -31.03
C GLY A 273 -20.59 35.10 -31.92
N PHE A 274 -20.51 33.88 -31.35
CA PHE A 274 -20.81 32.65 -32.08
C PHE A 274 -22.27 32.59 -32.55
N PHE A 275 -23.23 32.91 -31.69
CA PHE A 275 -24.65 32.89 -32.04
C PHE A 275 -25.07 34.09 -32.90
N GLU A 276 -24.47 35.27 -32.70
CA GLU A 276 -24.66 36.40 -33.61
C GLU A 276 -24.19 36.05 -35.02
N GLN A 277 -23.00 35.44 -35.15
CA GLN A 277 -22.48 34.99 -36.43
C GLN A 277 -23.39 33.92 -37.06
N ALA A 278 -23.98 33.04 -36.24
CA ALA A 278 -24.96 32.05 -36.70
C ALA A 278 -26.26 32.72 -37.19
N ALA A 279 -26.77 33.74 -36.47
CA ALA A 279 -27.94 34.52 -36.87
C ALA A 279 -27.71 35.30 -38.16
N ILE A 280 -26.56 35.96 -38.29
CA ILE A 280 -26.15 36.67 -39.51
C ILE A 280 -26.11 35.70 -40.70
N ASN A 281 -25.51 34.52 -40.53
CA ASN A 281 -25.48 33.50 -41.58
C ASN A 281 -26.87 32.94 -41.89
N GLY A 282 -27.73 32.80 -40.87
CA GLY A 282 -29.13 32.39 -41.00
C GLY A 282 -29.96 33.38 -41.81
N GLY A 283 -29.93 34.67 -41.45
CA GLY A 283 -30.63 35.73 -42.17
C GLY A 283 -30.15 35.87 -43.62
N LYS A 284 -28.83 35.80 -43.85
CA LYS A 284 -28.25 35.76 -45.23
C LYS A 284 -28.77 34.58 -46.04
N TYR A 285 -28.82 33.40 -45.43
CA TYR A 285 -29.30 32.19 -46.09
C TYR A 285 -30.79 32.27 -46.39
N ASP A 286 -31.61 32.75 -45.45
CA ASP A 286 -33.05 32.93 -45.61
C ASP A 286 -33.35 33.88 -46.78
N PHE A 287 -32.72 35.06 -46.76
CA PHE A 287 -32.87 36.06 -47.83
C PHE A 287 -32.43 35.51 -49.20
N ALA A 288 -31.25 34.87 -49.28
CA ALA A 288 -30.74 34.32 -50.53
C ALA A 288 -31.64 33.24 -51.15
N ASN A 289 -32.44 32.56 -50.34
CA ASN A 289 -33.35 31.51 -50.78
C ASN A 289 -34.84 31.93 -50.80
N GLY A 290 -35.15 33.16 -50.38
CA GLY A 290 -36.51 33.69 -50.33
C GLY A 290 -37.45 32.86 -49.42
N ILE A 291 -36.96 32.38 -48.28
CA ILE A 291 -37.71 31.45 -47.42
C ILE A 291 -38.84 32.19 -46.68
N SER A 292 -38.50 33.31 -46.04
CA SER A 292 -39.41 34.08 -45.19
C SER A 292 -39.91 35.37 -45.86
N GLY A 293 -39.36 35.73 -47.03
CA GLY A 293 -39.87 36.83 -47.85
C GLY A 293 -39.47 38.24 -47.42
N TYR A 294 -38.32 38.41 -46.77
CA TYR A 294 -37.76 39.72 -46.39
C TYR A 294 -37.46 40.63 -47.60
N ASP A 295 -37.63 41.95 -47.44
CA ASP A 295 -37.42 42.93 -48.52
C ASP A 295 -35.92 43.23 -48.73
N SER A 296 -35.07 42.97 -47.73
CA SER A 296 -33.61 43.13 -47.84
C SER A 296 -32.81 42.13 -46.99
N GLU A 297 -31.55 41.88 -47.37
CA GLU A 297 -30.63 41.03 -46.59
C GLU A 297 -30.45 41.56 -45.16
N GLN A 298 -30.36 42.88 -44.99
CA GLN A 298 -30.16 43.49 -43.67
C GLN A 298 -31.38 43.29 -42.77
N GLU A 299 -32.59 43.43 -43.30
CA GLU A 299 -33.83 43.16 -42.56
C GLU A 299 -33.90 41.70 -42.07
N ALA A 300 -33.51 40.74 -42.93
CA ALA A 300 -33.44 39.34 -42.54
C ALA A 300 -32.40 39.09 -41.44
N ILE A 301 -31.24 39.74 -41.50
CA ILE A 301 -30.20 39.64 -40.46
C ILE A 301 -30.70 40.22 -39.13
N ASP A 302 -31.29 41.42 -39.16
CA ASP A 302 -31.77 42.13 -37.97
C ASP A 302 -32.86 41.32 -37.25
N ASP A 303 -33.80 40.72 -37.99
CA ASP A 303 -34.86 39.88 -37.43
C ASP A 303 -34.31 38.63 -36.71
N TYR A 304 -33.35 37.93 -37.33
CA TYR A 304 -32.69 36.78 -36.71
C TYR A 304 -31.87 37.16 -35.47
N LEU A 305 -31.22 38.32 -35.47
CA LEU A 305 -30.47 38.83 -34.31
C LEU A 305 -31.39 39.15 -33.13
N VAL A 306 -32.55 39.76 -33.39
CA VAL A 306 -33.55 40.05 -32.35
C VAL A 306 -33.95 38.79 -31.58
N ASP A 307 -34.12 37.66 -32.25
CA ASP A 307 -34.48 36.40 -31.59
C ASP A 307 -33.32 35.76 -30.80
N VAL A 308 -32.06 35.98 -31.21
CA VAL A 308 -30.89 35.61 -30.41
C VAL A 308 -30.80 36.48 -29.15
N TYR A 309 -30.97 37.80 -29.27
CA TYR A 309 -30.90 38.73 -28.13
C TYR A 309 -31.99 38.47 -27.11
N LYS A 310 -33.23 38.22 -27.53
CA LYS A 310 -34.31 37.79 -26.61
C LYS A 310 -33.96 36.52 -25.84
N GLN A 311 -33.25 35.57 -26.47
CA GLN A 311 -32.81 34.35 -25.79
C GLN A 311 -31.72 34.65 -24.77
N PHE A 312 -30.80 35.56 -25.08
CA PHE A 312 -29.75 35.97 -24.15
C PHE A 312 -30.31 36.73 -22.95
N ASP A 313 -31.24 37.66 -23.14
CA ASP A 313 -31.94 38.34 -22.04
C ASP A 313 -32.59 37.34 -21.08
N ARG A 314 -33.25 36.31 -21.63
CA ARG A 314 -33.87 35.25 -20.81
C ARG A 314 -32.82 34.40 -20.10
N ASN A 315 -31.76 34.00 -20.79
CA ASN A 315 -30.75 33.08 -20.25
C ASN A 315 -29.83 33.77 -19.23
N SER A 316 -29.61 35.09 -19.35
CA SER A 316 -28.88 35.89 -18.36
C SER A 316 -29.69 36.18 -17.10
N GLY A 317 -30.99 35.83 -17.08
CA GLY A 317 -31.89 36.22 -16.00
C GLY A 317 -32.18 37.72 -16.00
N TRP A 318 -32.27 38.33 -17.19
CA TRP A 318 -32.47 39.76 -17.43
C TRP A 318 -31.33 40.67 -16.92
N ALA A 319 -30.14 40.11 -16.70
CA ALA A 319 -28.91 40.86 -16.46
C ALA A 319 -28.25 41.27 -17.78
N ASP A 320 -27.35 42.25 -17.72
CA ASP A 320 -26.68 42.82 -18.89
C ASP A 320 -25.60 41.86 -19.40
N TRP A 321 -25.96 41.05 -20.40
CA TRP A 321 -25.04 40.09 -21.01
C TRP A 321 -24.04 40.74 -21.98
N GLU A 322 -24.31 41.95 -22.46
CA GLU A 322 -23.43 42.71 -23.37
C GLU A 322 -22.18 43.23 -22.63
N THR A 323 -22.33 43.59 -21.35
CA THR A 323 -21.23 44.05 -20.51
C THR A 323 -20.43 42.93 -19.85
N ASN A 324 -20.71 41.66 -20.21
CA ASN A 324 -20.10 40.48 -19.59
C ASN A 324 -20.41 40.37 -18.08
N GLU A 325 -21.50 40.99 -17.60
CA GLU A 325 -21.94 40.93 -16.19
C GLU A 325 -22.21 39.47 -15.77
N VAL A 326 -22.70 38.67 -16.70
CA VAL A 326 -22.97 37.24 -16.52
C VAL A 326 -21.97 36.41 -17.31
N SER A 327 -20.83 36.09 -16.67
CA SER A 327 -19.80 35.18 -17.21
C SER A 327 -19.29 34.26 -16.11
N THR A 328 -20.09 33.26 -15.75
CA THR A 328 -19.77 32.31 -14.68
C THR A 328 -18.88 31.17 -15.18
N ASP A 329 -17.71 31.00 -14.57
CA ASP A 329 -16.92 29.78 -14.72
C ASP A 329 -17.51 28.64 -13.90
N TRP A 330 -18.42 27.88 -14.51
CA TRP A 330 -19.08 26.73 -13.88
C TRP A 330 -18.11 25.62 -13.46
N GLN A 331 -16.98 25.46 -14.15
CA GLN A 331 -15.99 24.45 -13.76
C GLN A 331 -15.29 24.84 -12.46
N SER A 332 -15.00 26.13 -12.26
CA SER A 332 -14.41 26.61 -11.00
C SER A 332 -15.33 26.44 -9.79
N LEU A 333 -16.65 26.42 -10.00
CA LEU A 333 -17.64 26.18 -8.96
C LEU A 333 -17.86 24.69 -8.68
N ALA A 334 -17.76 23.85 -9.72
CA ALA A 334 -17.98 22.41 -9.60
C ALA A 334 -16.76 21.66 -9.07
N PHE A 335 -15.56 22.10 -9.43
CA PHE A 335 -14.32 21.47 -9.04
C PHE A 335 -13.64 22.20 -7.88
N GLN A 336 -13.02 21.42 -7.00
CA GLN A 336 -12.24 21.87 -5.87
C GLN A 336 -10.87 21.17 -5.83
N LYS A 337 -9.93 21.76 -5.10
CA LYS A 337 -8.71 21.06 -4.70
C LYS A 337 -9.07 20.06 -3.60
N ALA A 338 -8.99 18.77 -3.92
CA ALA A 338 -9.24 17.68 -3.00
C ALA A 338 -8.06 17.46 -2.05
N THR A 339 -8.35 16.98 -0.84
CA THR A 339 -7.35 16.53 0.13
C THR A 339 -7.55 15.06 0.46
N SER A 340 -6.46 14.35 0.72
CA SER A 340 -6.49 13.00 1.28
C SER A 340 -5.61 12.93 2.51
N ARG A 341 -6.07 12.22 3.54
CA ARG A 341 -5.36 11.98 4.78
C ARG A 341 -5.58 10.53 5.20
N ASP A 342 -4.50 9.86 5.54
CA ASP A 342 -4.55 8.50 6.04
C ASP A 342 -3.67 8.40 7.28
N VAL A 343 -4.24 7.86 8.36
CA VAL A 343 -3.57 7.67 9.64
C VAL A 343 -3.80 6.24 10.07
N ASN A 344 -2.73 5.46 10.20
CA ASN A 344 -2.81 4.09 10.68
C ASN A 344 -1.83 3.91 11.85
N ALA A 345 -2.29 3.25 12.90
CA ALA A 345 -1.46 2.86 14.03
C ALA A 345 -1.62 1.36 14.26
N SER A 346 -0.51 0.65 14.38
CA SER A 346 -0.53 -0.78 14.65
C SER A 346 0.46 -1.19 15.74
N VAL A 347 0.13 -2.28 16.42
CA VAL A 347 1.02 -3.00 17.32
C VAL A 347 1.02 -4.47 16.94
N SER A 348 2.21 -5.03 16.85
CA SER A 348 2.42 -6.44 16.52
C SER A 348 3.48 -7.04 17.41
N GLY A 349 3.33 -8.30 17.80
CA GLY A 349 4.34 -8.99 18.59
C GLY A 349 3.79 -10.28 19.17
N GLY A 350 4.60 -10.95 19.98
CA GLY A 350 4.17 -12.17 20.64
C GLY A 350 5.30 -13.12 20.99
N THR A 351 4.92 -14.22 21.62
CA THR A 351 5.77 -15.39 21.84
C THR A 351 5.35 -16.52 20.91
N GLU A 352 6.04 -17.65 20.96
CA GLU A 352 5.64 -18.87 20.23
C GLU A 352 4.21 -19.31 20.58
N GLN A 353 3.78 -19.12 21.83
CA GLN A 353 2.45 -19.52 22.32
C GLN A 353 1.34 -18.54 21.96
N LEU A 354 1.64 -17.26 21.78
CA LEU A 354 0.66 -16.21 21.50
C LEU A 354 1.27 -15.14 20.62
N ARG A 355 0.72 -14.98 19.42
CA ARG A 355 1.03 -13.92 18.47
C ARG A 355 -0.18 -13.02 18.30
N TYR A 356 0.03 -11.72 18.29
CA TYR A 356 -1.04 -10.74 18.13
C TYR A 356 -0.65 -9.62 17.16
N PHE A 357 -1.66 -9.10 16.48
CA PHE A 357 -1.61 -7.90 15.68
C PHE A 357 -2.90 -7.12 15.92
N ILE A 358 -2.76 -5.85 16.28
CA ILE A 358 -3.89 -4.94 16.49
C ILE A 358 -3.58 -3.68 15.70
N ALA A 359 -4.51 -3.23 14.87
CA ALA A 359 -4.38 -2.00 14.11
C ALA A 359 -5.66 -1.18 14.14
N GLY A 360 -5.51 0.14 14.09
CA GLY A 360 -6.58 1.10 13.93
C GLY A 360 -6.22 2.10 12.85
N GLY A 361 -7.18 2.43 11.99
CA GLY A 361 -6.98 3.32 10.86
C GLY A 361 -8.09 4.36 10.74
N TYR A 362 -7.73 5.55 10.26
CA TYR A 362 -8.68 6.55 9.80
C TYR A 362 -8.22 7.12 8.45
N THR A 363 -9.07 6.95 7.44
CA THR A 363 -8.88 7.49 6.10
C THR A 363 -9.94 8.58 5.87
N GLN A 364 -9.51 9.77 5.46
CA GLN A 364 -10.36 10.83 4.92
C GLN A 364 -9.93 11.14 3.50
N GLN A 365 -10.89 11.21 2.60
CA GLN A 365 -10.62 11.49 1.20
C GLN A 365 -11.71 12.35 0.57
N ASP A 366 -11.32 13.52 0.10
CA ASP A 366 -12.19 14.40 -0.67
C ASP A 366 -12.00 14.14 -2.18
N GLY A 367 -13.08 14.25 -2.93
CA GLY A 367 -13.09 14.23 -4.39
C GLY A 367 -12.83 15.62 -4.97
N ILE A 368 -12.31 15.65 -6.20
CA ILE A 368 -12.12 16.90 -6.94
C ILE A 368 -13.45 17.56 -7.31
N LEU A 369 -14.57 16.83 -7.29
CA LEU A 369 -15.91 17.40 -7.36
C LEU A 369 -16.37 17.80 -5.96
N ILE A 370 -17.01 18.96 -5.86
CA ILE A 370 -17.65 19.38 -4.61
C ILE A 370 -18.69 18.34 -4.17
N ASN A 371 -18.87 18.21 -2.85
CA ASN A 371 -19.81 17.27 -2.25
C ASN A 371 -19.57 15.79 -2.67
N ASN A 372 -18.34 15.41 -3.02
CA ASN A 372 -17.92 14.02 -3.16
C ASN A 372 -16.79 13.74 -2.17
N TYR A 373 -16.98 12.82 -1.23
CA TYR A 373 -15.96 12.46 -0.22
C TYR A 373 -16.25 11.10 0.42
N MET A 374 -15.23 10.49 0.99
CA MET A 374 -15.33 9.26 1.76
C MET A 374 -14.49 9.35 3.03
N ASN A 375 -15.07 8.90 4.14
CA ASN A 375 -14.39 8.77 5.42
C ASN A 375 -14.52 7.33 5.90
N ARG A 376 -13.42 6.74 6.38
CA ARG A 376 -13.41 5.38 6.89
C ARG A 376 -12.64 5.30 8.19
N ALA A 377 -13.26 4.67 9.19
CA ALA A 377 -12.57 4.22 10.39
C ALA A 377 -12.53 2.70 10.38
N SER A 378 -11.38 2.10 10.70
CA SER A 378 -11.18 0.65 10.73
C SER A 378 -10.46 0.23 12.00
N VAL A 379 -10.79 -0.96 12.48
CA VAL A 379 -10.08 -1.67 13.55
C VAL A 379 -9.89 -3.11 13.10
N GLN A 380 -8.66 -3.61 13.27
CA GLN A 380 -8.34 -5.00 13.02
C GLN A 380 -7.66 -5.62 14.24
N ILE A 381 -8.07 -6.85 14.54
CA ILE A 381 -7.49 -7.69 15.59
C ILE A 381 -7.25 -9.07 15.00
N ASN A 382 -5.99 -9.47 14.96
CA ASN A 382 -5.57 -10.81 14.59
C ASN A 382 -4.79 -11.43 15.75
N MET A 383 -5.15 -12.65 16.14
CA MET A 383 -4.53 -13.36 17.25
C MET A 383 -4.38 -14.83 16.91
N ASP A 384 -3.20 -15.38 17.13
CA ASP A 384 -2.90 -16.80 16.97
C ASP A 384 -2.33 -17.33 18.27
N SER A 385 -2.96 -18.36 18.83
CA SER A 385 -2.55 -18.97 20.09
C SER A 385 -2.37 -20.48 19.96
N LYS A 386 -1.19 -20.95 20.32
CA LYS A 386 -0.88 -22.38 20.49
C LYS A 386 -1.20 -22.77 21.92
N LEU A 387 -2.41 -23.28 22.12
CA LEU A 387 -2.94 -23.62 23.44
C LEU A 387 -2.37 -24.97 23.93
N SER A 388 -2.03 -25.87 23.01
CA SER A 388 -1.27 -27.11 23.28
C SER A 388 -0.58 -27.60 22.00
N GLU A 389 0.24 -28.65 22.08
CA GLU A 389 0.84 -29.28 20.88
C GLU A 389 -0.16 -29.82 19.85
N LYS A 390 -1.42 -30.02 20.26
CA LYS A 390 -2.48 -30.58 19.40
C LYS A 390 -3.60 -29.59 19.11
N PHE A 391 -3.53 -28.37 19.63
CA PHE A 391 -4.62 -27.41 19.52
C PHE A 391 -4.10 -25.98 19.36
N ASP A 392 -4.40 -25.43 18.19
CA ASP A 392 -4.14 -24.05 17.82
C ASP A 392 -5.48 -23.32 17.64
N LEU A 393 -5.55 -22.08 18.10
CA LEU A 393 -6.69 -21.19 17.96
C LEU A 393 -6.26 -19.92 17.23
N GLY A 394 -6.88 -19.64 16.09
CA GLY A 394 -6.70 -18.40 15.34
C GLY A 394 -7.97 -17.56 15.34
N ILE A 395 -7.84 -16.27 15.62
CA ILE A 395 -8.91 -15.27 15.56
C ILE A 395 -8.48 -14.19 14.58
N SER A 396 -9.37 -13.84 13.65
CA SER A 396 -9.22 -12.68 12.78
C SER A 396 -10.51 -11.91 12.73
N THR A 397 -10.45 -10.65 13.16
CA THR A 397 -11.60 -9.77 13.27
C THR A 397 -11.25 -8.44 12.63
N MET A 398 -12.07 -8.01 11.68
CA MET A 398 -12.00 -6.69 11.07
C MET A 398 -13.35 -6.00 11.23
N MET A 399 -13.33 -4.77 11.72
CA MET A 399 -14.50 -3.91 11.84
C MET A 399 -14.19 -2.60 11.16
N SER A 400 -15.11 -2.12 10.33
CA SER A 400 -14.98 -0.83 9.68
C SER A 400 -16.31 -0.10 9.63
N ARG A 401 -16.22 1.23 9.58
CA ARG A 401 -17.34 2.12 9.31
C ARG A 401 -16.89 3.08 8.22
N SER A 402 -17.51 2.94 7.05
CA SER A 402 -17.34 3.85 5.93
C SER A 402 -18.54 4.78 5.82
N LEU A 403 -18.29 6.06 5.56
CA LEU A 403 -19.27 7.03 5.14
C LEU A 403 -18.83 7.56 3.79
N ASN A 404 -19.56 7.18 2.76
CA ASN A 404 -19.30 7.60 1.39
C ASN A 404 -20.43 8.54 0.95
N ASN A 405 -20.07 9.76 0.58
CA ASN A 405 -20.98 10.74 -0.01
C ASN A 405 -20.69 10.84 -1.50
N ASP A 406 -21.55 10.21 -2.29
CA ASP A 406 -21.42 10.15 -3.74
C ASP A 406 -22.31 11.20 -4.42
N VAL A 407 -21.92 11.62 -5.62
CA VAL A 407 -22.77 12.46 -6.48
C VAL A 407 -23.60 11.55 -7.41
N PRO A 408 -24.93 11.76 -7.54
CA PRO A 408 -25.86 10.78 -8.13
C PRO A 408 -25.51 10.28 -9.54
N ASN A 409 -24.86 11.11 -10.37
CA ASN A 409 -24.33 10.68 -11.66
C ASN A 409 -23.14 11.54 -12.09
N ASP A 410 -22.44 11.12 -13.14
CA ASP A 410 -21.23 11.78 -13.66
C ASP A 410 -21.54 13.10 -14.39
N ASN A 411 -22.83 13.35 -14.69
CA ASN A 411 -23.33 14.56 -15.35
C ASN A 411 -24.02 15.51 -14.35
N PHE A 412 -23.91 15.27 -13.04
CA PHE A 412 -24.72 15.95 -12.03
C PHE A 412 -24.09 17.29 -11.62
N LEU A 413 -24.05 18.25 -12.53
CA LEU A 413 -23.61 19.63 -12.25
C LEU A 413 -24.75 20.53 -11.70
N ASN A 414 -25.98 20.03 -11.61
CA ASN A 414 -27.19 20.82 -11.32
C ASN A 414 -27.42 21.17 -9.83
N LEU A 415 -26.50 20.84 -8.92
CA LEU A 415 -26.64 21.18 -7.48
C LEU A 415 -25.90 22.46 -7.06
N LEU A 416 -25.35 23.22 -8.01
CA LEU A 416 -24.76 24.54 -7.73
C LEU A 416 -25.77 25.69 -7.68
N CYS A 417 -27.04 25.44 -8.01
CA CYS A 417 -28.11 26.39 -7.71
C CYS A 417 -28.46 26.29 -6.22
N LYS A 418 -27.92 27.24 -5.46
CA LYS A 418 -28.50 27.67 -4.19
C LYS A 418 -29.74 28.53 -4.41
#